data_AF-A0A931LU29-F1
#
_entry.id   AF-A0A931LU29-F1
#
_cell.length_a   1.000
_cell.length_b   1.000
_cell.length_c   1.000
_cell.angle_alpha   90.00
_cell.angle_beta   90.00
_cell.angle_gamma   90.00
#
_symmetry.space_group_name_H-M   'P 1'
#
loop_
_entity.id
_entity.type
_entity.pdbx_description
1 polymer ?
#
loop_
_entity_poly.entity_id
_entity_poly.type
_entity_poly.pdbx_seq_one_letter_code
_entity_poly.pdbx_strand_id
1 'polypeptide(L)'
;MKRGGSSGEKSARLRAEPPSSLLRGFGVVINDPERIKGLVIEGFDADSLNASSYDVRVGSKALRGGSAEEYTVTTEKPIEMEPGSYVAVMSAEKVRLGSKESAILGAKRNLSYAGIILLTGMQVHPGYEGHLVFGLFNASGKTFWLQFETKLCTITFLEVAERPGLKTNGADKDLASGKFPPGFIERFAEFKTQGWIGLEKSVGIVTTDLAALKTELQSLRAKVDDIHGPIKKLTEDVTRVSEAVRVTDETVKALAVQHGELMKDVAGLGRDHAERRGRNTVIISIVVALLSIAATSFWNNYLSPMLSKAAHVETGTRAK
;
A
#
# COMPACT_ATOMS: atom_id res chain seq x y z
N MET A 1 84.61 71.60 -2.69
CA MET A 1 85.47 70.48 -3.12
C MET A 1 85.01 69.20 -2.41
N LYS A 2 84.97 68.10 -3.18
CA LYS A 2 84.74 66.69 -2.81
C LYS A 2 83.36 66.28 -2.28
N ARG A 3 82.52 65.88 -3.25
CA ARG A 3 81.49 64.84 -3.10
C ARG A 3 82.19 63.47 -3.01
N GLY A 4 81.84 62.66 -2.01
CA GLY A 4 81.97 61.21 -2.02
C GLY A 4 80.64 60.69 -1.43
N GLY A 5 79.86 59.82 -2.07
CA GLY A 5 80.28 58.62 -2.79
C GLY A 5 79.98 57.41 -1.91
N SER A 6 78.71 57.22 -1.51
CA SER A 6 78.20 56.01 -0.86
C SER A 6 77.00 55.52 -1.64
N SER A 7 77.27 54.71 -2.65
CA SER A 7 76.28 53.95 -3.40
C SER A 7 77.01 52.71 -3.90
N GLY A 8 76.61 51.54 -3.40
CA GLY A 8 77.12 50.28 -3.93
C GLY A 8 77.33 49.18 -2.90
N GLU A 9 76.39 48.92 -1.99
CA GLU A 9 76.45 47.65 -1.25
C GLU A 9 75.12 47.19 -0.63
N LYS A 10 73.99 47.33 -1.35
CA LYS A 10 72.73 46.66 -0.97
C LYS A 10 71.90 46.27 -2.18
N SER A 11 72.40 45.38 -3.04
CA SER A 11 71.55 44.74 -4.06
C SER A 11 72.11 43.41 -4.56
N ALA A 12 72.50 42.51 -3.65
CA ALA A 12 72.91 41.15 -4.01
C ALA A 12 72.36 40.09 -3.05
N ARG A 13 71.16 40.30 -2.49
CA ARG A 13 70.40 39.26 -1.80
C ARG A 13 69.00 39.21 -2.40
N LEU A 14 68.70 38.09 -3.05
CA LEU A 14 67.40 37.50 -3.38
C LEU A 14 67.35 37.04 -4.84
N ARG A 15 68.01 35.91 -5.10
CA ARG A 15 67.65 34.87 -6.09
C ARG A 15 68.57 33.66 -5.86
N ALA A 16 68.56 33.15 -4.63
CA ALA A 16 68.99 31.76 -4.45
C ALA A 16 67.80 30.92 -4.91
N GLU A 17 67.92 30.25 -6.05
CA GLU A 17 66.97 29.19 -6.38
C GLU A 17 66.97 28.17 -5.23
N PRO A 18 65.79 27.74 -4.75
CA PRO A 18 65.75 26.75 -3.70
C PRO A 18 66.49 25.49 -4.17
N PRO A 19 67.32 24.87 -3.32
CA PRO A 19 68.04 23.66 -3.68
C PRO A 19 67.04 22.58 -4.09
N SER A 20 67.22 22.05 -5.30
CA SER A 20 66.36 21.04 -5.96
C SER A 20 66.15 19.75 -5.15
N SER A 21 66.86 19.58 -4.03
CA SER A 21 66.68 18.51 -3.06
C SER A 21 65.46 18.68 -2.15
N LEU A 22 64.94 19.89 -1.93
CA LEU A 22 63.77 20.15 -1.07
C LEU A 22 62.42 19.84 -1.73
N LEU A 23 62.38 19.73 -3.06
CA LEU A 23 61.18 19.37 -3.83
C LEU A 23 61.06 17.87 -4.12
N ARG A 24 62.03 17.03 -3.73
CA ARG A 24 62.06 15.59 -4.06
C ARG A 24 60.90 14.76 -3.47
N GLY A 25 60.03 15.35 -2.66
CA GLY A 25 58.82 14.72 -2.12
C GLY A 25 57.52 15.07 -2.85
N PHE A 26 57.49 16.16 -3.64
CA PHE A 26 56.30 16.61 -4.36
C PHE A 26 56.47 16.28 -5.85
N GLY A 27 55.53 15.55 -6.43
CA GLY A 27 55.56 15.27 -7.86
C GLY A 27 55.53 16.56 -8.66
N VAL A 28 56.37 16.66 -9.69
CA VAL A 28 56.43 17.84 -10.57
C VAL A 28 55.34 17.71 -11.62
N VAL A 29 54.50 18.73 -11.79
CA VAL A 29 53.45 18.73 -12.81
C VAL A 29 54.08 18.73 -14.19
N ILE A 30 53.66 17.79 -15.04
CA ILE A 30 54.05 17.71 -16.45
C ILE A 30 53.12 18.63 -17.24
N ASN A 31 53.65 19.71 -17.78
CA ASN A 31 52.89 20.72 -18.55
C ASN A 31 53.37 20.88 -20.00
N ASP A 32 54.42 20.16 -20.41
CA ASP A 32 54.90 20.16 -21.80
C ASP A 32 53.88 19.49 -22.73
N PRO A 33 53.30 20.20 -23.72
CA PRO A 33 52.30 19.67 -24.64
C PRO A 33 52.72 18.38 -25.35
N GLU A 34 53.96 18.30 -25.82
CA GLU A 34 54.44 17.12 -26.56
C GLU A 34 54.61 15.93 -25.62
N ARG A 35 55.07 16.15 -24.39
CA ARG A 35 55.12 15.11 -23.36
C ARG A 35 53.71 14.62 -22.98
N ILE A 36 52.73 15.52 -22.81
CA ILE A 36 51.33 15.14 -22.53
C ILE A 36 50.76 14.31 -23.68
N LYS A 37 50.98 14.73 -24.93
CA LYS A 37 50.58 13.99 -26.13
C LYS A 37 51.21 12.60 -26.18
N GLY A 38 52.45 12.43 -25.72
CA GLY A 38 53.08 11.11 -25.59
C GLY A 38 52.45 10.19 -24.54
N LEU A 39 51.80 10.75 -23.51
CA LEU A 39 51.12 10.00 -22.45
C LEU A 39 49.67 9.63 -22.82
N VAL A 40 49.04 10.40 -23.71
CA VAL A 40 47.71 10.10 -24.29
C VAL A 40 47.91 9.43 -25.64
N ILE A 41 48.02 8.11 -25.63
CA ILE A 41 48.52 7.31 -26.76
C ILE A 41 47.48 7.08 -27.86
N GLU A 42 46.19 7.20 -27.53
CA GLU A 42 45.08 7.13 -28.49
C GLU A 42 44.02 8.15 -28.09
N GLY A 43 43.31 8.74 -29.08
CA GLY A 43 42.23 9.69 -28.83
C GLY A 43 42.67 11.08 -28.37
N PHE A 44 43.94 11.47 -28.56
CA PHE A 44 44.41 12.83 -28.24
C PHE A 44 43.70 13.88 -29.09
N ASP A 45 43.22 14.93 -28.43
CA ASP A 45 42.57 16.09 -29.03
C ASP A 45 43.24 17.37 -28.54
N ALA A 46 43.69 18.21 -29.49
CA ALA A 46 44.36 19.46 -29.18
C ALA A 46 43.46 20.43 -28.41
N ASP A 47 42.15 20.40 -28.64
CA ASP A 47 41.18 21.27 -27.97
C ASP A 47 40.92 20.85 -26.51
N SER A 48 41.39 19.66 -26.12
CA SER A 48 41.34 19.16 -24.75
C SER A 48 42.62 19.47 -23.97
N LEU A 49 43.67 19.97 -24.62
CA LEU A 49 44.90 20.38 -23.93
C LEU A 49 44.68 21.71 -23.19
N ASN A 50 45.08 21.75 -21.92
CA ASN A 50 45.07 22.93 -21.07
C ASN A 50 46.50 23.31 -20.67
N ALA A 51 46.66 24.46 -20.00
CA ALA A 51 47.97 25.00 -19.63
C ALA A 51 48.87 24.06 -18.79
N SER A 52 48.27 23.14 -18.02
CA SER A 52 49.01 22.20 -17.17
C SER A 52 48.31 20.85 -17.02
N SER A 53 47.41 20.52 -17.94
CA SER A 53 46.53 19.36 -17.82
C SER A 53 45.88 19.03 -19.16
N TYR A 54 45.13 17.94 -19.20
CA TYR A 54 44.38 17.51 -20.37
C TYR A 54 42.94 17.17 -19.95
N ASP A 55 41.95 17.44 -20.79
CA ASP A 55 40.56 17.09 -20.53
C ASP A 55 40.21 15.73 -21.15
N VAL A 56 39.89 14.75 -20.32
CA VAL A 56 39.45 13.42 -20.76
C VAL A 56 38.00 13.48 -21.19
N ARG A 57 37.65 12.82 -22.29
CA ARG A 57 36.34 12.91 -22.95
C ARG A 57 35.57 11.60 -22.87
N VAL A 58 34.24 11.68 -22.98
CA VAL A 58 33.36 10.51 -23.12
C VAL A 58 33.69 9.77 -24.41
N GLY A 59 34.06 8.49 -24.29
CA GLY A 59 34.25 7.59 -25.42
C GLY A 59 32.94 6.96 -25.90
N SER A 60 33.06 6.03 -26.86
CA SER A 60 31.90 5.43 -27.54
C SER A 60 31.22 4.31 -26.75
N LYS A 61 31.69 3.97 -25.55
CA LYS A 61 31.21 2.81 -24.78
C LYS A 61 30.74 3.19 -23.39
N ALA A 62 29.59 2.63 -23.01
CA ALA A 62 29.00 2.87 -21.71
C ALA A 62 28.18 1.69 -21.19
N LEU A 63 27.86 1.70 -19.91
CA LEU A 63 26.92 0.80 -19.25
C LEU A 63 25.88 1.63 -18.49
N ARG A 64 24.63 1.17 -18.51
CA ARG A 64 23.54 1.76 -17.70
C ARG A 64 23.39 0.96 -16.41
N GLY A 65 23.23 1.65 -15.29
CA GLY A 65 23.09 0.99 -13.99
C GLY A 65 21.87 0.07 -13.99
N GLY A 66 22.03 -1.13 -13.45
CA GLY A 66 20.98 -2.15 -13.49
C GLY A 66 20.92 -2.95 -14.79
N SER A 67 21.84 -2.74 -15.73
CA SER A 67 21.96 -3.49 -16.99
C SER A 67 23.39 -3.97 -17.22
N ALA A 68 23.53 -5.17 -17.78
CA ALA A 68 24.80 -5.73 -18.26
C ALA A 68 25.08 -5.35 -19.74
N GLU A 69 24.15 -4.68 -20.41
CA GLU A 69 24.25 -4.35 -21.83
C GLU A 69 25.14 -3.12 -22.07
N GLU A 70 26.11 -3.27 -22.97
CA GLU A 70 26.94 -2.16 -23.45
C GLU A 70 26.12 -1.25 -24.38
N TYR A 71 26.15 0.04 -24.08
CA TYR A 71 25.55 1.09 -24.88
C TYR A 71 26.63 1.80 -25.71
N THR A 72 26.40 1.91 -27.02
CA THR A 72 27.27 2.68 -27.91
C THR A 72 26.85 4.15 -27.94
N VAL A 73 27.74 5.03 -27.48
CA VAL A 73 27.55 6.49 -27.45
C VAL A 73 28.00 7.08 -28.78
N THR A 74 27.11 7.84 -29.43
CA THR A 74 27.44 8.64 -30.61
C THR A 74 26.84 10.04 -30.48
N THR A 75 27.19 10.95 -31.37
CA THR A 75 26.62 12.31 -31.40
C THR A 75 25.10 12.31 -31.53
N GLU A 76 24.54 11.34 -32.26
CA GLU A 76 23.10 11.17 -32.47
C GLU A 76 22.44 10.34 -31.36
N LYS A 77 23.26 9.62 -30.57
CA LYS A 77 22.82 8.68 -29.54
C LYS A 77 23.52 9.00 -28.20
N PRO A 78 23.15 10.12 -27.55
CA PRO A 78 23.62 10.41 -26.19
C PRO A 78 23.03 9.44 -25.18
N ILE A 79 23.72 9.29 -24.04
CA ILE A 79 23.18 8.53 -22.92
C ILE A 79 22.25 9.45 -22.12
N GLU A 80 21.01 8.99 -21.97
CA GLU A 80 20.05 9.57 -21.05
C GLU A 80 20.40 9.18 -19.61
N MET A 81 20.64 10.17 -18.76
CA MET A 81 20.83 10.00 -17.32
C MET A 81 19.65 10.62 -16.59
N GLU A 82 18.67 9.80 -16.22
CA GLU A 82 17.55 10.22 -15.38
C GLU A 82 18.00 10.66 -13.98
N PRO A 83 17.21 11.47 -13.26
CA PRO A 83 17.46 11.81 -11.87
C PRO A 83 17.68 10.57 -10.99
N GLY A 84 18.82 10.54 -10.31
CA GLY A 84 19.26 9.41 -9.47
C GLY A 84 19.76 8.19 -10.24
N SER A 85 19.91 8.26 -11.56
CA SER A 85 20.51 7.18 -12.35
C SER A 85 22.04 7.15 -12.23
N TYR A 86 22.61 6.00 -12.54
CA TYR A 86 24.03 5.75 -12.54
C TYR A 86 24.47 5.14 -13.88
N VAL A 87 25.54 5.67 -14.47
CA VAL A 87 26.09 5.18 -15.75
C VAL A 87 27.61 5.06 -15.65
N ALA A 88 28.18 4.06 -16.31
CA ALA A 88 29.62 3.96 -16.47
C ALA A 88 29.97 4.31 -17.91
N VAL A 89 31.02 5.09 -18.10
CA VAL A 89 31.54 5.43 -19.42
C VAL A 89 33.03 5.15 -19.49
N MET A 90 33.47 4.74 -20.67
CA MET A 90 34.88 4.61 -21.01
C MET A 90 35.38 5.92 -21.64
N SER A 91 36.62 6.32 -21.36
CA SER A 91 37.22 7.49 -22.02
C SER A 91 37.42 7.27 -23.52
N ALA A 92 37.32 8.36 -24.29
CA ALA A 92 37.78 8.37 -25.68
C ALA A 92 39.30 8.17 -25.75
N GLU A 93 40.01 8.70 -24.76
CA GLU A 93 41.44 8.60 -24.64
C GLU A 93 41.90 7.26 -24.08
N LYS A 94 43.05 6.81 -24.56
CA LYS A 94 43.84 5.75 -23.92
C LYS A 94 45.12 6.38 -23.37
N VAL A 95 45.41 6.12 -22.10
CA VAL A 95 46.55 6.72 -21.39
C VAL A 95 47.61 5.65 -21.12
N ARG A 96 48.88 5.98 -21.30
CA ARG A 96 50.03 5.15 -20.92
C ARG A 96 50.99 5.94 -20.04
N LEU A 97 51.17 5.49 -18.81
CA LEU A 97 52.11 6.05 -17.84
C LEU A 97 53.31 5.11 -17.68
N GLY A 98 54.53 5.64 -17.71
CA GLY A 98 55.73 4.89 -17.38
C GLY A 98 55.90 4.71 -15.86
N SER A 99 57.08 4.25 -15.44
CA SER A 99 57.38 4.01 -14.02
C SER A 99 57.58 5.31 -13.21
N LYS A 100 57.72 6.44 -13.90
CA LYS A 100 58.00 7.77 -13.32
C LYS A 100 56.85 8.75 -13.51
N GLU A 101 55.72 8.29 -14.06
CA GLU A 101 54.56 9.12 -14.28
C GLU A 101 53.38 8.61 -13.45
N SER A 102 52.66 9.53 -12.81
CA SER A 102 51.35 9.29 -12.20
C SER A 102 50.40 10.36 -12.70
N ALA A 103 49.11 10.21 -12.48
CA ALA A 103 48.16 11.27 -12.80
C ALA A 103 47.08 11.42 -11.73
N ILE A 104 46.53 12.62 -11.61
CA ILE A 104 45.40 12.94 -10.74
C ILE A 104 44.23 13.38 -11.61
N LEU A 105 43.05 12.87 -11.30
CA LEU A 105 41.79 13.19 -11.97
C LEU A 105 41.00 14.21 -11.14
N GLY A 106 40.64 15.32 -11.75
CA GLY A 106 39.77 16.34 -11.18
C GLY A 106 38.45 16.42 -11.95
N ALA A 107 37.32 16.30 -11.26
CA ALA A 107 36.01 16.46 -11.89
C ALA A 107 35.85 17.87 -12.50
N LYS A 108 35.22 17.96 -13.68
CA LYS A 108 34.93 19.28 -14.26
C LYS A 108 33.78 19.94 -13.53
N ARG A 109 33.99 21.21 -13.17
CA ARG A 109 33.02 22.06 -12.48
C ARG A 109 31.66 22.13 -13.20
N ASN A 110 31.65 22.16 -14.54
CA ASN A 110 30.41 22.21 -15.31
C ASN A 110 29.52 20.97 -15.08
N LEU A 111 30.12 19.78 -14.91
CA LEU A 111 29.37 18.57 -14.56
C LEU A 111 28.84 18.66 -13.13
N SER A 112 29.65 19.15 -12.19
CA SER A 112 29.21 19.36 -10.81
C SER A 112 28.04 20.35 -10.71
N TYR A 113 28.04 21.42 -11.51
CA TYR A 113 26.92 22.37 -11.58
C TYR A 113 25.65 21.78 -12.19
N ALA A 114 25.79 20.81 -13.10
CA ALA A 114 24.68 20.02 -13.61
C ALA A 114 24.21 18.94 -12.62
N GLY A 115 24.82 18.83 -11.44
CA GLY A 115 24.53 17.80 -10.44
C GLY A 115 25.03 16.41 -10.82
N ILE A 116 26.00 16.33 -11.75
CA ILE A 116 26.64 15.07 -12.14
C ILE A 116 27.87 14.84 -11.26
N ILE A 117 27.84 13.72 -10.53
CA ILE A 117 28.90 13.29 -9.62
C ILE A 117 29.78 12.27 -10.32
N LEU A 118 31.09 12.54 -10.35
CA LEU A 118 32.10 11.62 -10.87
C LEU A 118 32.51 10.64 -9.76
N LEU A 119 32.18 9.37 -9.94
CA LEU A 119 32.50 8.26 -9.05
C LEU A 119 33.64 7.43 -9.69
N THR A 120 34.87 7.89 -9.50
CA THR A 120 36.08 7.21 -9.97
C THR A 120 37.23 7.37 -8.98
N GLY A 121 38.28 6.56 -9.12
CA GLY A 121 39.52 6.74 -8.39
C GLY A 121 40.20 8.05 -8.79
N MET A 122 40.64 8.84 -7.81
CA MET A 122 41.24 10.15 -8.09
C MET A 122 42.67 10.07 -8.63
N GLN A 123 43.33 8.92 -8.56
CA GLN A 123 44.73 8.76 -8.95
C GLN A 123 44.90 7.62 -9.95
N VAL A 124 45.69 7.87 -10.98
CA VAL A 124 46.20 6.87 -11.92
C VAL A 124 47.65 6.55 -11.56
N HIS A 125 47.94 5.29 -11.32
CA HIS A 125 49.24 4.84 -10.82
C HIS A 125 50.27 4.67 -11.94
N PRO A 126 51.58 4.75 -11.62
CA PRO A 126 52.65 4.44 -12.56
C PRO A 126 52.51 3.04 -13.17
N GLY A 127 52.88 2.92 -14.44
CA GLY A 127 52.76 1.67 -15.22
C GLY A 127 51.36 1.36 -15.76
N TYR A 128 50.39 2.27 -15.59
CA TYR A 128 49.05 2.12 -16.15
C TYR A 128 49.05 2.30 -17.68
N GLU A 129 48.37 1.41 -18.40
CA GLU A 129 48.09 1.52 -19.84
C GLU A 129 46.66 1.09 -20.21
N GLY A 130 45.77 2.04 -20.54
CA GLY A 130 44.43 1.68 -21.01
C GLY A 130 43.46 2.85 -21.06
N HIS A 131 42.20 2.52 -21.36
CA HIS A 131 41.11 3.47 -21.23
C HIS A 131 40.67 3.62 -19.77
N LEU A 132 40.38 4.84 -19.38
CA LEU A 132 39.85 5.17 -18.05
C LEU A 132 38.35 4.88 -18.02
N VAL A 133 37.88 4.37 -16.87
CA VAL A 133 36.45 4.12 -16.63
C VAL A 133 35.95 5.09 -15.57
N PHE A 134 34.80 5.69 -15.84
CA PHE A 134 34.17 6.67 -14.98
C PHE A 134 32.76 6.23 -14.63
N GLY A 135 32.47 6.08 -13.34
CA GLY A 135 31.09 6.09 -12.86
C GLY A 135 30.56 7.53 -12.82
N LEU A 136 29.34 7.74 -13.27
CA LEU A 136 28.65 9.02 -13.26
C LEU A 136 27.28 8.85 -12.63
N PHE A 137 27.00 9.62 -11.59
CA PHE A 137 25.71 9.62 -10.90
C PHE A 137 25.00 10.96 -11.11
N ASN A 138 23.74 10.92 -11.54
CA ASN A 138 22.92 12.13 -11.65
C ASN A 138 22.25 12.44 -10.30
N ALA A 139 22.83 13.32 -9.51
CA ALA A 139 22.25 13.80 -8.26
C ALA A 139 21.27 14.98 -8.44
N SER A 140 21.07 15.44 -9.68
CA SER A 140 20.14 16.53 -9.98
C SER A 140 18.69 16.03 -10.06
N GLY A 141 17.74 16.97 -10.04
CA GLY A 141 16.33 16.70 -10.31
C GLY A 141 15.95 16.73 -11.80
N LYS A 142 16.91 16.75 -12.73
CA LYS A 142 16.67 16.87 -14.18
C LYS A 142 17.40 15.78 -14.95
N THR A 143 16.82 15.33 -16.06
CA THR A 143 17.50 14.44 -17.01
C THR A 143 18.73 15.14 -17.59
N PHE A 144 19.87 14.45 -17.57
CA PHE A 144 21.11 14.91 -18.16
C PHE A 144 21.46 14.04 -19.37
N TRP A 145 21.73 14.68 -20.50
CA TRP A 145 22.08 13.99 -21.74
C TRP A 145 23.61 14.00 -21.89
N LEU A 146 24.24 12.87 -21.59
CA LEU A 146 25.68 12.72 -21.71
C LEU A 146 26.05 12.46 -23.18
N GLN A 147 26.60 13.49 -23.82
CA GLN A 147 26.98 13.48 -25.22
C GLN A 147 28.33 12.80 -25.45
N PHE A 148 28.50 12.20 -26.62
CA PHE A 148 29.82 11.76 -27.09
C PHE A 148 30.84 12.91 -27.02
N GLU A 149 32.08 12.59 -26.66
CA GLU A 149 33.19 13.53 -26.48
C GLU A 149 33.00 14.64 -25.44
N THR A 150 31.94 14.58 -24.61
CA THR A 150 31.79 15.49 -23.47
C THR A 150 33.02 15.39 -22.57
N LYS A 151 33.65 16.52 -22.24
CA LYS A 151 34.79 16.56 -21.32
C LYS A 151 34.33 16.14 -19.91
N LEU A 152 34.82 15.00 -19.42
CA LEU A 152 34.46 14.36 -18.15
C LEU A 152 35.25 14.92 -16.97
N CYS A 153 36.56 14.88 -17.09
CA CYS A 153 37.47 15.26 -16.03
C CYS A 153 38.72 15.88 -16.63
N THR A 154 39.47 16.56 -15.79
CA THR A 154 40.78 17.07 -16.12
C THR A 154 41.82 16.14 -15.50
N ILE A 155 42.69 15.56 -16.32
CA ILE A 155 43.83 14.76 -15.89
C ILE A 155 45.08 15.64 -15.79
N THR A 156 45.72 15.63 -14.63
CA THR A 156 47.00 16.31 -14.38
C THR A 156 48.08 15.27 -14.22
N PHE A 157 49.07 15.28 -15.11
CA PHE A 157 50.19 14.34 -15.08
C PHE A 157 51.29 14.85 -14.14
N LEU A 158 51.90 13.92 -13.41
CA LEU A 158 52.90 14.17 -12.40
C LEU A 158 54.12 13.30 -12.67
N GLU A 159 55.30 13.89 -12.59
CA GLU A 159 56.54 13.16 -12.47
C GLU A 159 56.74 12.74 -11.03
N VAL A 160 56.93 11.45 -10.81
CA VAL A 160 57.10 10.83 -9.50
C VAL A 160 58.44 10.10 -9.43
N ALA A 161 59.03 10.09 -8.23
CA ALA A 161 60.24 9.32 -8.01
C ALA A 161 59.95 7.83 -8.20
N GLU A 162 60.77 7.18 -9.03
CA GLU A 162 60.73 5.73 -9.18
C GLU A 162 61.03 5.07 -7.84
N ARG A 163 60.22 4.08 -7.47
CA ARG A 163 60.40 3.30 -6.25
C ARG A 163 60.78 1.87 -6.63
N PRO A 164 62.07 1.52 -6.62
CA PRO A 164 62.52 0.18 -6.97
C PRO A 164 61.86 -0.88 -6.08
N GLY A 165 61.44 -2.00 -6.68
CA GLY A 165 60.90 -3.17 -5.97
C GLY A 165 59.40 -3.14 -5.67
N LEU A 166 58.70 -2.01 -5.91
CA LEU A 166 57.23 -2.00 -5.88
C LEU A 166 56.69 -2.46 -7.23
N LYS A 167 55.79 -3.46 -7.20
CA LYS A 167 55.06 -3.86 -8.41
C LYS A 167 54.13 -2.72 -8.82
N THR A 168 54.28 -2.23 -10.03
CA THR A 168 53.22 -1.45 -10.68
C THR A 168 52.06 -2.39 -10.95
N ASN A 169 50.86 -2.01 -10.52
CA ASN A 169 49.67 -2.70 -10.98
C ASN A 169 49.54 -2.36 -12.47
N GLY A 170 50.00 -3.28 -13.33
CA GLY A 170 49.82 -3.15 -14.77
C GLY A 170 48.34 -2.99 -15.08
N ALA A 171 48.03 -2.31 -16.18
CA ALA A 171 46.64 -2.08 -16.52
C ALA A 171 45.87 -3.37 -16.76
N ASP A 172 44.58 -3.29 -16.48
CA ASP A 172 43.60 -4.30 -16.82
C ASP A 172 43.64 -4.54 -18.34
N LYS A 173 43.80 -5.80 -18.75
CA LYS A 173 43.91 -6.19 -20.17
C LYS A 173 42.65 -5.80 -20.95
N ASP A 174 41.49 -5.84 -20.30
CA ASP A 174 40.23 -5.47 -20.94
C ASP A 174 40.23 -3.97 -21.24
N LEU A 175 40.63 -3.13 -20.28
CA LEU A 175 40.73 -1.68 -20.47
C LEU A 175 41.80 -1.27 -21.49
N ALA A 176 42.91 -2.01 -21.58
CA ALA A 176 43.92 -1.80 -22.62
C ALA A 176 43.37 -2.11 -24.03
N SER A 177 42.40 -3.03 -24.12
CA SER A 177 41.72 -3.43 -25.36
C SER A 177 40.42 -2.68 -25.64
N GLY A 178 40.06 -1.68 -24.82
CA GLY A 178 38.83 -0.92 -24.95
C GLY A 178 37.56 -1.71 -24.61
N LYS A 179 37.63 -2.64 -23.66
CA LYS A 179 36.50 -3.44 -23.15
C LYS A 179 36.32 -3.21 -21.65
N PHE A 180 35.08 -3.24 -21.19
CA PHE A 180 34.81 -3.25 -19.75
C PHE A 180 35.24 -4.60 -19.16
N PRO A 181 35.92 -4.62 -17.99
CA PRO A 181 36.25 -5.87 -17.32
C PRO A 181 34.97 -6.66 -16.96
N PRO A 182 34.91 -7.99 -17.15
CA PRO A 182 33.69 -8.77 -16.88
C PRO A 182 33.14 -8.58 -15.46
N GLY A 183 34.01 -8.63 -14.45
CA GLY A 183 33.60 -8.40 -13.06
C GLY A 183 33.15 -6.97 -12.76
N PHE A 184 33.51 -6.00 -13.61
CA PHE A 184 32.95 -4.64 -13.55
C PHE A 184 31.51 -4.63 -14.08
N ILE A 185 31.26 -5.26 -15.24
CA ILE A 185 29.92 -5.37 -15.85
C ILE A 185 28.94 -6.03 -14.89
N GLU A 186 29.31 -7.14 -14.27
CA GLU A 186 28.47 -7.88 -13.31
C GLU A 186 28.05 -6.98 -12.12
N ARG A 187 29.03 -6.33 -11.48
CA ARG A 187 28.75 -5.43 -10.35
C ARG A 187 27.91 -4.22 -10.76
N PHE A 188 28.11 -3.73 -11.98
CA PHE A 188 27.35 -2.60 -12.51
C PHE A 188 25.89 -2.97 -12.80
N ALA A 189 25.65 -4.19 -13.29
CA ALA A 189 24.32 -4.74 -13.54
C ALA A 189 23.53 -4.98 -12.25
N GLU A 190 24.21 -5.31 -11.15
CA GLU A 190 23.57 -5.43 -9.82
C GLU A 190 23.24 -4.07 -9.19
N PHE A 191 23.92 -3.01 -9.62
CA PHE A 191 23.77 -1.67 -9.04
C PHE A 191 22.48 -0.99 -9.51
N LYS A 192 21.38 -1.28 -8.82
CA LYS A 192 20.09 -0.60 -9.01
C LYS A 192 20.02 0.64 -8.13
N THR A 193 19.99 1.81 -8.76
CA THR A 193 19.71 3.07 -8.07
C THR A 193 18.20 3.32 -8.08
N GLN A 194 17.63 3.63 -6.93
CA GLN A 194 16.31 4.25 -6.85
C GLN A 194 16.53 5.76 -6.70
N GLY A 195 16.25 6.52 -7.75
CA GLY A 195 16.31 7.97 -7.68
C GLY A 195 15.29 8.52 -6.69
N TRP A 196 15.60 9.65 -6.05
CA TRP A 196 14.71 10.33 -5.10
C TRP A 196 13.31 10.62 -5.69
N ILE A 197 13.25 10.95 -6.98
CA ILE A 197 11.99 11.16 -7.71
C ILE A 197 11.16 9.87 -7.80
N GLY A 198 11.82 8.72 -7.98
CA GLY A 198 11.16 7.41 -7.96
C GLY A 198 10.55 7.11 -6.59
N LEU A 199 11.23 7.51 -5.51
CA LEU A 199 10.70 7.40 -4.16
C LEU A 199 9.53 8.35 -3.93
N GLU A 200 9.64 9.62 -4.32
CA GLU A 200 8.56 10.61 -4.22
C GLU A 200 7.30 10.15 -4.97
N LYS A 201 7.47 9.64 -6.20
CA LYS A 201 6.37 9.06 -6.99
C LYS A 201 5.73 7.88 -6.26
N SER A 202 6.53 6.98 -5.71
CA SER A 202 6.04 5.82 -4.96
C SER A 202 5.26 6.26 -3.70
N VAL A 203 5.75 7.26 -2.98
CA VAL A 203 5.06 7.86 -1.82
C VAL A 203 3.76 8.54 -2.25
N GLY A 204 3.75 9.25 -3.39
CA GLY A 204 2.55 9.87 -3.94
C GLY A 204 1.47 8.85 -4.30
N ILE A 205 1.86 7.71 -4.89
CA ILE A 205 0.95 6.59 -5.16
C ILE A 205 0.38 6.05 -3.84
N VAL A 206 1.23 5.74 -2.86
CA VAL A 206 0.79 5.25 -1.54
C VAL A 206 -0.16 6.24 -0.85
N THR A 207 0.09 7.54 -0.98
CA THR A 207 -0.77 8.59 -0.42
C THR A 207 -2.15 8.60 -1.08
N THR A 208 -2.19 8.39 -2.40
CA THR A 208 -3.44 8.31 -3.18
C THR A 208 -4.23 7.06 -2.80
N ASP A 209 -3.56 5.91 -2.71
CA ASP A 209 -4.18 4.64 -2.30
C ASP A 209 -4.73 4.73 -0.86
N LEU A 210 -4.01 5.40 0.04
CA LEU A 210 -4.48 5.64 1.41
C LEU A 210 -5.74 6.52 1.44
N ALA A 211 -5.84 7.52 0.58
CA ALA A 211 -7.03 8.35 0.46
C ALA A 211 -8.24 7.58 -0.08
N ALA A 212 -8.02 6.70 -1.07
CA ALA A 212 -9.05 5.80 -1.58
C ALA A 212 -9.54 4.83 -0.51
N LEU A 213 -8.62 4.16 0.20
CA LEU A 213 -8.94 3.23 1.28
C LEU A 213 -9.71 3.91 2.43
N LYS A 214 -9.34 5.16 2.78
CA LYS A 214 -10.07 5.94 3.79
C LYS A 214 -11.53 6.18 3.38
N THR A 215 -11.76 6.45 2.10
CA THR A 215 -13.11 6.68 1.55
C THR A 215 -13.93 5.38 1.56
N GLU A 216 -13.32 4.27 1.18
CA GLU A 216 -13.96 2.94 1.26
C GLU A 216 -14.33 2.56 2.69
N LEU A 217 -13.43 2.78 3.66
CA LEU A 217 -13.71 2.54 5.08
C LEU A 217 -14.85 3.41 5.60
N GLN A 218 -14.94 4.67 5.18
CA GLN A 218 -16.05 5.54 5.56
C GLN A 218 -17.39 5.06 4.97
N SER A 219 -17.40 4.63 3.72
CA SER A 219 -18.57 4.02 3.07
C SER A 219 -18.98 2.72 3.76
N LEU A 220 -18.02 1.85 4.08
CA LEU A 220 -18.31 0.59 4.77
C LEU A 220 -18.86 0.85 6.17
N ARG A 221 -18.30 1.82 6.90
CA ARG A 221 -18.83 2.26 8.19
C ARG A 221 -20.27 2.73 8.07
N ALA A 222 -20.59 3.56 7.08
CA ALA A 222 -21.96 4.02 6.85
C ALA A 222 -22.93 2.86 6.56
N LYS A 223 -22.51 1.86 5.77
CA LYS A 223 -23.31 0.64 5.53
C LYS A 223 -23.50 -0.19 6.79
N VAL A 224 -22.46 -0.32 7.63
CA VAL A 224 -22.58 -1.02 8.92
C VAL A 224 -23.57 -0.30 9.82
N ASP A 225 -23.49 1.03 9.91
CA ASP A 225 -24.41 1.84 10.71
C ASP A 225 -25.87 1.71 10.19
N ASP A 226 -26.06 1.69 8.86
CA ASP A 226 -27.36 1.49 8.21
C ASP A 226 -27.97 0.10 8.48
N ILE A 227 -27.14 -0.94 8.65
CA ILE A 227 -27.58 -2.29 9.03
C ILE A 227 -27.85 -2.39 10.53
N HIS A 228 -27.03 -1.74 11.36
CA HIS A 228 -27.11 -1.87 12.81
C HIS A 228 -28.40 -1.28 13.38
N GLY A 229 -28.90 -0.17 12.81
CA GLY A 229 -30.14 0.46 13.23
C GLY A 229 -31.37 -0.46 13.11
N PRO A 230 -31.68 -1.01 11.92
CA PRO A 230 -32.75 -1.97 11.71
C PRO A 230 -32.61 -3.24 12.56
N ILE A 231 -31.40 -3.79 12.72
CA ILE A 231 -31.19 -4.96 13.58
C ILE A 231 -31.55 -4.65 15.04
N LYS A 232 -31.14 -3.49 15.55
CA LYS A 232 -31.49 -3.06 16.91
C LYS A 232 -33.00 -2.91 17.07
N LYS A 233 -33.66 -2.25 16.11
CA LYS A 233 -35.12 -2.11 16.12
C LYS A 233 -35.83 -3.47 16.05
N LEU A 234 -35.37 -4.37 15.19
CA LEU A 234 -35.91 -5.73 15.09
C LEU A 234 -35.72 -6.50 16.40
N THR A 235 -34.59 -6.31 17.08
CA THR A 235 -34.33 -6.92 18.39
C THR A 235 -35.31 -6.41 19.45
N GLU A 236 -35.61 -5.10 19.46
CA GLU A 236 -36.62 -4.49 20.33
C GLU A 236 -38.03 -5.01 20.00
N ASP A 237 -38.36 -5.12 18.71
CA ASP A 237 -39.65 -5.63 18.22
C ASP A 237 -39.86 -7.10 18.61
N VAL A 238 -38.85 -7.96 18.42
CA VAL A 238 -38.88 -9.38 18.82
C VAL A 238 -39.07 -9.51 20.32
N THR A 239 -38.37 -8.70 21.12
CA THR A 239 -38.50 -8.72 22.59
C THR A 239 -39.93 -8.35 23.01
N ARG A 240 -40.51 -7.31 22.40
CA ARG A 240 -41.89 -6.89 22.66
C ARG A 240 -42.92 -7.93 22.24
N VAL A 241 -42.76 -8.54 21.06
CA VAL A 241 -43.65 -9.61 20.59
C VAL A 241 -43.56 -10.81 21.51
N SER A 242 -42.34 -11.19 21.94
CA SER A 242 -42.14 -12.28 22.88
C SER A 242 -42.87 -12.05 24.20
N GLU A 243 -42.86 -10.81 24.71
CA GLU A 243 -43.59 -10.45 25.94
C GLU A 243 -45.10 -10.46 25.73
N ALA A 244 -45.59 -9.95 24.60
CA ALA A 244 -47.02 -10.00 24.27
C ALA A 244 -47.53 -11.44 24.11
N VAL A 245 -46.75 -12.32 23.50
CA VAL A 245 -47.06 -13.76 23.41
C VAL A 245 -47.10 -14.39 24.79
N ARG A 246 -46.16 -14.06 25.70
CA ARG A 246 -46.17 -14.54 27.09
C ARG A 246 -47.45 -14.12 27.81
N VAL A 247 -47.84 -12.86 27.73
CA VAL A 247 -49.08 -12.36 28.33
C VAL A 247 -50.30 -13.06 27.73
N THR A 248 -50.34 -13.23 26.41
CA THR A 248 -51.45 -13.90 25.73
C THR A 248 -51.57 -15.35 26.17
N ASP A 249 -50.46 -16.09 26.27
CA ASP A 249 -50.43 -17.45 26.80
C ASP A 249 -51.00 -17.54 28.23
N GLU A 250 -50.64 -16.58 29.09
CA GLU A 250 -51.21 -16.47 30.46
C GLU A 250 -52.72 -16.21 30.42
N THR A 251 -53.20 -15.31 29.56
CA THR A 251 -54.64 -15.04 29.44
C THR A 251 -55.42 -16.23 28.89
N VAL A 252 -54.87 -16.98 27.92
CA VAL A 252 -55.51 -18.18 27.36
C VAL A 252 -55.59 -19.27 28.44
N LYS A 253 -54.53 -19.45 29.24
CA LYS A 253 -54.56 -20.37 30.39
C LYS A 253 -55.63 -19.97 31.40
N ALA A 254 -55.73 -18.68 31.75
CA ALA A 254 -56.76 -18.19 32.68
C ALA A 254 -58.19 -18.41 32.13
N LEU A 255 -58.41 -18.11 30.84
CA LEU A 255 -59.70 -18.30 30.19
C LEU A 255 -60.08 -19.79 30.11
N ALA A 256 -59.11 -20.68 29.87
CA ALA A 256 -59.33 -22.12 29.87
C ALA A 256 -59.81 -22.62 31.25
N VAL A 257 -59.26 -22.07 32.34
CA VAL A 257 -59.74 -22.35 33.70
C VAL A 257 -61.18 -21.88 33.88
N GLN A 258 -61.47 -20.62 33.54
CA GLN A 258 -62.83 -20.05 33.65
C GLN A 258 -63.86 -20.82 32.82
N HIS A 259 -63.51 -21.21 31.59
CA HIS A 259 -64.38 -22.05 30.76
C HIS A 259 -64.63 -23.41 31.40
N GLY A 260 -63.61 -24.01 32.03
CA GLY A 260 -63.74 -25.25 32.80
C GLY A 260 -64.70 -25.11 33.99
N GLU A 261 -64.67 -23.99 34.70
CA GLU A 261 -65.61 -23.68 35.79
C GLU A 261 -67.04 -23.48 35.26
N LEU A 262 -67.21 -22.68 34.21
CA LEU A 262 -68.52 -22.45 33.59
C LEU A 262 -69.16 -23.76 33.11
N MET A 263 -68.37 -24.66 32.52
CA MET A 263 -68.86 -25.97 32.09
C MET A 263 -69.33 -26.84 33.26
N LYS A 264 -68.70 -26.74 34.43
CA LYS A 264 -69.20 -27.40 35.66
C LYS A 264 -70.51 -26.79 36.13
N ASP A 265 -70.65 -25.47 36.07
CA ASP A 265 -71.87 -24.77 36.45
C ASP A 265 -73.03 -25.12 35.52
N VAL A 266 -72.80 -25.13 34.20
CA VAL A 266 -73.79 -25.56 33.20
C VAL A 266 -74.20 -27.01 33.43
N ALA A 267 -73.26 -27.90 33.74
CA ALA A 267 -73.57 -29.28 34.10
C ALA A 267 -74.36 -29.38 35.42
N GLY A 268 -74.09 -28.50 36.38
CA GLY A 268 -74.87 -28.34 37.61
C GLY A 268 -76.31 -27.93 37.34
N LEU A 269 -76.50 -26.85 36.59
CA LEU A 269 -77.82 -26.37 36.17
C LEU A 269 -78.60 -27.42 35.37
N GLY A 270 -77.93 -28.18 34.51
CA GLY A 270 -78.54 -29.29 33.78
C GLY A 270 -79.10 -30.37 34.71
N ARG A 271 -78.37 -30.72 35.79
CA ARG A 271 -78.83 -31.65 36.83
C ARG A 271 -80.00 -31.08 37.62
N ASP A 272 -79.92 -29.83 38.05
CA ASP A 272 -81.01 -29.13 38.75
C ASP A 272 -82.28 -29.07 37.89
N HIS A 273 -82.14 -28.80 36.59
CA HIS A 273 -83.26 -28.78 35.67
C HIS A 273 -83.87 -30.17 35.50
N ALA A 274 -83.05 -31.22 35.40
CA ALA A 274 -83.52 -32.60 35.33
C ALA A 274 -84.27 -32.99 36.62
N GLU A 275 -83.77 -32.59 37.78
CA GLU A 275 -84.40 -32.84 39.08
C GLU A 275 -85.74 -32.09 39.20
N ARG A 276 -85.79 -30.81 38.83
CA ARG A 276 -87.06 -30.04 38.78
C ARG A 276 -88.05 -30.63 37.81
N ARG A 277 -87.61 -31.15 36.65
CA ARG A 277 -88.48 -31.87 35.72
C ARG A 277 -89.06 -33.13 36.37
N GLY A 278 -88.22 -33.94 37.01
CA GLY A 278 -88.67 -35.12 37.75
C GLY A 278 -89.71 -34.78 38.82
N ARG A 279 -89.45 -33.73 39.60
CA ARG A 279 -90.35 -33.24 40.64
C ARG A 279 -91.67 -32.72 40.07
N ASN A 280 -91.64 -31.96 38.98
CA ASN A 280 -92.83 -31.49 38.30
C ASN A 280 -93.64 -32.64 37.69
N THR A 281 -92.98 -33.66 37.12
CA THR A 281 -93.65 -34.88 36.65
C THR A 281 -94.36 -35.59 37.80
N VAL A 282 -93.74 -35.72 38.97
CA VAL A 282 -94.38 -36.30 40.16
C VAL A 282 -95.59 -35.47 40.61
N ILE A 283 -95.47 -34.14 40.66
CA ILE A 283 -96.59 -33.25 41.02
C ILE A 283 -97.73 -33.38 40.02
N ILE A 284 -97.44 -33.40 38.72
CA ILE A 284 -98.45 -33.60 37.67
C ILE A 284 -99.15 -34.94 37.86
N SER A 285 -98.41 -36.03 38.14
CA SER A 285 -98.99 -37.35 38.44
C SER A 285 -99.92 -37.33 39.65
N ILE A 286 -99.56 -36.61 40.72
CA ILE A 286 -100.40 -36.45 41.92
C ILE A 286 -101.67 -35.65 41.59
N VAL A 287 -101.55 -34.55 40.84
CA VAL A 287 -102.70 -33.73 40.43
C VAL A 287 -103.66 -34.53 39.55
N VAL A 288 -103.14 -35.31 38.60
CA VAL A 288 -103.95 -36.21 37.75
C VAL A 288 -104.64 -37.28 38.60
N ALA A 289 -103.95 -37.86 39.58
CA ALA A 289 -104.55 -38.84 40.50
C ALA A 289 -105.67 -38.22 41.36
N LEU A 290 -105.46 -37.01 41.89
CA LEU A 290 -106.47 -36.27 42.66
C LEU A 290 -107.68 -35.89 41.81
N LEU A 291 -107.47 -35.44 40.56
CA LEU A 291 -108.55 -35.19 39.61
C LEU A 291 -109.33 -36.46 39.27
N SER A 292 -108.66 -37.61 39.18
CA SER A 292 -109.31 -38.90 38.96
C SER A 292 -110.17 -39.30 40.16
N ILE A 293 -109.70 -39.08 41.39
CA ILE A 293 -110.47 -39.30 42.62
C ILE A 293 -111.68 -38.36 42.68
N ALA A 294 -111.50 -37.08 42.34
CA ALA A 294 -112.57 -36.10 42.29
C ALA A 294 -113.61 -36.44 41.21
N ALA A 295 -113.18 -36.88 40.03
CA ALA A 295 -114.07 -37.33 38.95
C ALA A 295 -114.86 -38.58 39.36
N THR A 296 -114.22 -39.55 40.01
CA THR A 296 -114.89 -40.75 40.54
C THR A 296 -115.87 -40.40 41.65
N SER A 297 -115.52 -39.45 42.52
CA SER A 297 -116.38 -38.96 43.59
C SER A 297 -117.57 -38.16 43.05
N PHE A 298 -117.37 -37.36 42.00
CA PHE A 298 -118.43 -36.63 41.31
C PHE A 298 -119.37 -37.60 40.58
N TRP A 299 -118.82 -38.62 39.92
CA TRP A 299 -119.60 -39.68 39.28
C TRP A 299 -120.47 -40.43 40.29
N ASN A 300 -119.90 -40.85 41.42
CA ASN A 300 -120.60 -41.62 42.45
C ASN A 300 -121.62 -40.78 43.23
N ASN A 301 -121.31 -39.52 43.56
CA ASN A 301 -122.16 -38.71 44.43
C ASN A 301 -123.20 -37.87 43.67
N TYR A 302 -122.96 -37.53 42.39
CA TYR A 302 -123.83 -36.61 41.64
C TYR A 302 -124.48 -37.26 40.40
N LEU A 303 -123.75 -38.03 39.60
CA LEU A 303 -124.31 -38.62 38.37
C LEU A 303 -125.06 -39.95 38.60
N SER A 304 -124.51 -40.85 39.41
CA SER A 304 -125.14 -42.15 39.73
C SER A 304 -126.55 -42.04 40.32
N PRO A 305 -126.83 -41.13 41.29
CA PRO A 305 -128.19 -40.96 41.81
C PRO A 305 -129.15 -40.26 40.84
N MET A 306 -128.66 -39.45 39.89
CA MET A 306 -129.49 -38.82 38.86
C MET A 306 -129.96 -39.83 37.80
N LEU A 307 -129.09 -40.75 37.37
CA LEU A 307 -129.47 -41.80 36.41
C LEU A 307 -130.38 -42.86 37.02
N SER A 308 -130.24 -43.13 38.33
CA SER A 308 -131.16 -44.00 39.10
C SER A 308 -132.59 -43.44 39.19
N LYS A 309 -132.77 -42.10 39.15
CA LYS A 309 -134.09 -41.44 39.17
C LYS A 309 -134.75 -41.25 37.81
N ALA A 310 -134.07 -41.59 36.70
CA ALA A 310 -134.59 -41.49 35.34
C ALA A 310 -135.20 -42.80 34.79
N ALA A 311 -135.22 -43.89 35.58
CA ALA A 311 -135.73 -45.21 35.14
C ALA A 311 -137.15 -45.57 35.66
N HIS A 312 -137.80 -44.67 36.39
CA HIS A 312 -139.20 -44.80 36.79
C HIS A 312 -139.93 -43.50 36.47
N VAL A 313 -140.96 -43.60 35.63
CA VAL A 313 -141.98 -42.61 35.20
C VAL A 313 -142.01 -42.50 33.67
N GLU A 314 -143.11 -43.07 33.13
CA GLU A 314 -143.69 -42.89 31.78
C GLU A 314 -143.03 -43.64 30.60
N THR A 315 -143.72 -44.39 29.74
CA THR A 315 -145.14 -44.80 29.51
C THR A 315 -145.04 -45.79 28.33
N GLY A 316 -145.89 -46.81 28.11
CA GLY A 316 -147.34 -46.73 28.12
C GLY A 316 -147.90 -46.07 26.85
N THR A 317 -148.18 -46.86 25.82
CA THR A 317 -149.24 -46.65 24.78
C THR A 317 -148.99 -45.78 23.53
N ARG A 318 -148.88 -46.44 22.35
CA ARG A 318 -149.83 -46.47 21.18
C ARG A 318 -149.08 -46.89 19.90
N ALA A 319 -149.38 -48.04 19.32
CA ALA A 319 -150.42 -48.28 18.30
C ALA A 319 -150.14 -47.63 16.92
N LYS A 320 -149.40 -48.35 16.08
CA LYS A 320 -149.83 -48.85 14.76
C LYS A 320 -148.96 -50.05 14.39
#